data_AF-J3PBP6-F1
#
_entry.id   AF-J3PBP6-F1
#
_cell.length_a   1.000
_cell.length_b   1.000
_cell.length_c   1.000
_cell.angle_alpha   90.00
_cell.angle_beta   90.00
_cell.angle_gamma   90.00
#
_symmetry.space_group_name_H-M   'P 1'
#
loop_
_entity.id
_entity.type
_entity.pdbx_description
1 polymer ?
#
loop_
_entity_poly.entity_id
_entity_poly.type
_entity_poly.pdbx_seq_one_letter_code
_entity_poly.pdbx_strand_id
1 'polypeptide(L)'
;MDGLLTKSQVLVASGVLLFAYWAYRTYHDVIWRRTKQFGGWPQLQSSLAWGHAIKVNDRRQQLPPKCHIDYTFQRIREDLGNPPVFLTDFRPFSYSMINICSGFVAEQLTRSTKTNPYSTLKSPTMRELTALVGQQSILLHEGEAWKSLRRHLNPGFAPKHLLTLLPVILDKTELFLNLLDEKARSGDMFELHQLTVNLTFDIIGAVVADADFSAQEPDVSRQSPILRHFKDLLSTFKTPPGPGLVKLNVPLLVRRWFAMRRLDRAIHAHVRARFDAMRNELGKRSATSSRSVLSLGLEGVAARESLDDAYVGMICDQLKTFAFAGHDTTSVALQWCVYEVSRRPAVLASLRAELDSVFGTAGGGAAHPAAVRARLLAPGGEEVISRLPYMSAVVKETLRLYPPASTARQPAPGTRLTLPDGTQTPPLDGLLVYVCHFMIQRDRDVYGADADDFVPERWLGNTNTHADDETTDEKQQQQQQQGNNNNNNAIPASAWRPFERGPRNCIGQELANIEFRVILACTLARYDFEKVGLGEAAKDSAGRPVLNAKGCYESKSELFNGMEVTAKPVDGTQMRVRLSERARSKAHGI
;
A
#
# COMPACT_ATOMS: atom_id res chain seq x y z
N MET A 1 65.83 -38.13 -3.24
CA MET A 1 64.96 -38.14 -2.04
C MET A 1 65.12 -36.80 -1.36
N ASP A 2 64.12 -35.98 -1.06
CA ASP A 2 62.70 -35.98 -1.36
C ASP A 2 62.28 -34.51 -1.31
N GLY A 3 62.07 -33.89 -2.47
CA GLY A 3 61.51 -32.55 -2.59
C GLY A 3 59.99 -32.58 -2.51
N LEU A 4 59.43 -33.44 -1.66
CA LEU A 4 57.99 -33.56 -1.49
C LEU A 4 57.51 -32.40 -0.63
N LEU A 5 56.69 -31.53 -1.22
CA LEU A 5 55.99 -30.45 -0.52
C LEU A 5 55.37 -31.00 0.77
N THR A 6 55.60 -30.31 1.87
CA THR A 6 54.98 -30.70 3.14
C THR A 6 53.46 -30.63 3.00
N LYS A 7 52.72 -31.43 3.78
CA LYS A 7 51.24 -31.43 3.74
C LYS A 7 50.65 -30.02 3.90
N SER A 8 51.30 -29.15 4.69
CA SER A 8 50.92 -27.75 4.85
C SER A 8 51.16 -26.92 3.58
N GLN A 9 52.27 -27.11 2.88
CA GLN A 9 52.54 -26.44 1.60
C GLN A 9 51.55 -26.86 0.51
N VAL A 10 51.17 -28.16 0.45
CA VAL A 10 50.15 -28.65 -0.47
C VAL A 10 48.77 -28.05 -0.15
N LEU A 11 48.39 -27.97 1.13
CA LEU A 11 47.14 -27.33 1.57
C LEU A 11 47.09 -25.84 1.22
N VAL A 12 48.17 -25.09 1.47
CA VAL A 12 48.25 -23.67 1.13
C VAL A 12 48.20 -23.46 -0.37
N ALA A 13 48.98 -24.23 -1.16
CA ALA A 13 48.96 -24.15 -2.62
C ALA A 13 47.58 -24.48 -3.18
N SER A 14 46.91 -25.51 -2.64
CA SER A 14 45.55 -25.88 -3.05
C SER A 14 44.54 -24.78 -2.71
N GLY A 15 44.65 -24.17 -1.53
CA GLY A 15 43.81 -23.04 -1.13
C GLY A 15 44.00 -21.82 -2.04
N VAL A 16 45.24 -21.48 -2.40
CA VAL A 16 45.56 -20.39 -3.33
C VAL A 16 45.00 -20.67 -4.73
N LEU A 17 45.16 -21.89 -5.25
CA LEU A 17 44.63 -22.27 -6.57
C LEU A 17 43.10 -22.25 -6.58
N LEU A 18 42.44 -22.75 -5.53
CA LEU A 18 40.98 -22.69 -5.38
C LEU A 18 40.48 -21.24 -5.32
N PHE A 19 41.17 -20.39 -4.56
CA PHE A 19 40.84 -18.96 -4.49
C PHE A 19 41.05 -18.27 -5.83
N ALA A 20 42.16 -18.54 -6.54
CA ALA A 20 42.46 -17.97 -7.84
C ALA A 20 41.42 -18.40 -8.90
N TYR A 21 41.05 -19.70 -8.92
CA TYR A 21 39.99 -20.21 -9.78
C TYR A 21 38.63 -19.58 -9.46
N TRP A 22 38.29 -19.47 -8.16
CA TRP A 22 37.07 -18.81 -7.72
C TRP A 22 37.04 -17.32 -8.12
N ALA A 23 38.14 -16.59 -7.94
CA ALA A 23 38.26 -15.20 -8.32
C ALA A 23 38.18 -15.02 -9.84
N TYR A 24 38.87 -15.86 -10.62
CA TYR A 24 38.81 -15.87 -12.08
C TYR A 24 37.40 -16.13 -12.58
N ARG A 25 36.74 -17.17 -12.07
CA ARG A 25 35.37 -17.51 -12.43
C ARG A 25 34.39 -16.39 -12.05
N THR A 26 34.51 -15.84 -10.85
CA THR A 26 33.66 -14.73 -10.40
C THR A 26 33.86 -13.50 -11.27
N TYR A 27 35.10 -13.17 -11.62
CA TYR A 27 35.41 -12.08 -12.55
C TYR A 27 34.78 -12.30 -13.93
N HIS A 28 34.96 -13.48 -14.51
CA HIS A 28 34.35 -13.83 -15.80
C HIS A 28 32.83 -13.79 -15.76
N ASP A 29 32.21 -14.34 -14.70
CA ASP A 29 30.76 -14.32 -14.50
C ASP A 29 30.25 -12.87 -14.39
N VAL A 30 30.94 -12.00 -13.63
CA VAL A 30 30.56 -10.59 -13.50
C VAL A 30 30.68 -9.85 -14.84
N ILE A 31 31.80 -10.02 -15.55
CA ILE A 31 32.03 -9.40 -16.86
C ILE A 31 31.01 -9.88 -17.88
N TRP A 32 30.74 -11.19 -17.94
CA TRP A 32 29.75 -11.76 -18.85
C TRP A 32 28.35 -11.21 -18.56
N ARG A 33 27.93 -11.20 -17.29
CA ARG A 33 26.62 -10.65 -16.91
C ARG A 33 26.50 -9.17 -17.28
N ARG A 34 27.55 -8.38 -17.01
CA ARG A 34 27.57 -6.94 -17.32
C ARG A 34 27.54 -6.65 -18.82
N THR A 35 28.37 -7.33 -19.59
CA THR A 35 28.61 -6.96 -21.01
C THR A 35 27.72 -7.72 -21.99
N LYS A 36 27.33 -8.96 -21.66
CA LYS A 36 26.53 -9.81 -22.54
C LYS A 36 25.09 -9.90 -22.07
N GLN A 37 24.86 -10.35 -20.83
CA GLN A 37 23.49 -10.59 -20.36
C GLN A 37 22.70 -9.29 -20.19
N PHE A 38 23.31 -8.30 -19.53
CA PHE A 38 22.64 -7.05 -19.17
C PHE A 38 22.99 -5.88 -20.08
N GLY A 39 23.97 -6.02 -20.97
CA GLY A 39 24.47 -4.91 -21.80
C GLY A 39 23.43 -4.25 -22.71
N GLY A 40 22.35 -4.97 -23.06
CA GLY A 40 21.26 -4.45 -23.90
C GLY A 40 20.18 -3.64 -23.17
N TRP A 41 20.25 -3.49 -21.84
CA TRP A 41 19.26 -2.72 -21.08
C TRP A 41 19.67 -1.25 -20.90
N PRO A 42 18.71 -0.30 -20.95
CA PRO A 42 18.94 1.06 -20.46
C PRO A 42 19.38 1.02 -19.00
N GLN A 43 20.55 1.56 -18.69
CA GLN A 43 21.15 1.45 -17.37
C GLN A 43 22.24 2.50 -17.13
N LEU A 44 22.53 2.76 -15.86
CA LEU A 44 23.67 3.58 -15.48
C LEU A 44 24.99 2.91 -15.83
N GLN A 45 26.06 3.69 -15.88
CA GLN A 45 27.40 3.13 -15.98
C GLN A 45 27.71 2.25 -14.76
N SER A 46 27.90 0.95 -15.01
CA SER A 46 28.13 -0.05 -13.98
C SER A 46 29.58 -0.11 -13.49
N SER A 47 29.76 -0.19 -12.18
CA SER A 47 31.02 -0.52 -11.51
C SER A 47 31.25 -2.03 -11.51
N LEU A 48 32.51 -2.46 -11.66
CA LEU A 48 32.85 -3.89 -11.69
C LEU A 48 32.50 -4.59 -10.37
N ALA A 49 32.83 -3.97 -9.22
CA ALA A 49 32.64 -4.58 -7.91
C ALA A 49 31.27 -4.28 -7.29
N TRP A 50 30.67 -3.14 -7.64
CA TRP A 50 29.53 -2.57 -6.90
C TRP A 50 28.27 -2.38 -7.74
N GLY A 51 28.27 -2.80 -9.01
CA GLY A 51 27.17 -2.55 -9.93
C GLY A 51 26.83 -1.06 -10.01
N HIS A 52 25.57 -0.71 -9.76
CA HIS A 52 25.08 0.67 -9.73
C HIS A 52 25.11 1.29 -8.32
N ALA A 53 25.51 0.57 -7.27
CA ALA A 53 25.38 1.03 -5.89
C ALA A 53 26.02 2.42 -5.64
N ILE A 54 27.21 2.68 -6.20
CA ILE A 54 27.88 3.99 -6.09
C ILE A 54 27.03 5.07 -6.77
N LYS A 55 26.64 4.86 -8.03
CA LYS A 55 25.87 5.86 -8.80
C LYS A 55 24.46 6.09 -8.25
N VAL A 56 23.85 5.07 -7.66
CA VAL A 56 22.59 5.18 -6.91
C VAL A 56 22.80 6.02 -5.65
N ASN A 57 23.89 5.77 -4.91
CA ASN A 57 24.24 6.53 -3.72
C ASN A 57 24.52 8.01 -4.03
N ASP A 58 25.22 8.32 -5.12
CA ASP A 58 25.48 9.72 -5.55
C ASP A 58 24.17 10.52 -5.69
N ARG A 59 23.16 9.91 -6.33
CA ARG A 59 21.83 10.52 -6.53
C ARG A 59 21.02 10.57 -5.24
N ARG A 60 21.17 9.56 -4.39
CA ARG A 60 20.54 9.50 -3.08
C ARG A 60 21.02 10.62 -2.17
N GLN A 61 22.31 10.98 -2.22
CA GLN A 61 22.88 12.08 -1.43
C GLN A 61 22.35 13.46 -1.85
N GLN A 62 21.82 13.59 -3.07
CA GLN A 62 21.20 14.81 -3.58
C GLN A 62 19.69 14.91 -3.23
N LEU A 63 19.14 13.91 -2.54
CA LEU A 63 17.76 13.88 -2.09
C LEU A 63 17.70 14.11 -0.57
N PRO A 64 16.56 14.60 -0.04
CA PRO A 64 16.36 14.68 1.39
C PRO A 64 16.67 13.34 2.10
N PRO A 65 17.26 13.38 3.30
CA PRO A 65 17.55 12.17 4.05
C PRO A 65 16.26 11.39 4.32
N LYS A 66 16.38 10.06 4.38
CA LYS A 66 15.25 9.12 4.59
C LYS A 66 14.20 9.07 3.47
N CYS A 67 14.36 9.76 2.34
CA CYS A 67 13.42 9.65 1.23
C CYS A 67 13.26 8.19 0.74
N HIS A 68 12.08 7.85 0.22
CA HIS A 68 11.83 6.56 -0.40
C HIS A 68 12.78 6.34 -1.59
N ILE A 69 13.12 5.08 -1.90
CA ILE A 69 14.07 4.77 -2.98
C ILE A 69 13.53 5.13 -4.37
N ASP A 70 12.20 5.18 -4.53
CA ASP A 70 11.55 5.50 -5.80
C ASP A 70 11.92 6.90 -6.31
N TYR A 71 12.20 7.88 -5.44
CA TYR A 71 12.71 9.19 -5.86
C TYR A 71 14.10 9.08 -6.50
N THR A 72 14.95 8.20 -5.97
CA THR A 72 16.26 7.91 -6.57
C THR A 72 16.08 7.19 -7.91
N PHE A 73 15.16 6.24 -8.00
CA PHE A 73 14.84 5.56 -9.26
C PHE A 73 14.25 6.49 -10.31
N GLN A 74 13.40 7.44 -9.94
CA GLN A 74 12.89 8.45 -10.85
C GLN A 74 14.02 9.32 -11.43
N ARG A 75 14.94 9.83 -10.61
CA ARG A 75 16.10 10.59 -11.11
C ARG A 75 16.98 9.76 -12.05
N ILE A 76 17.18 8.47 -11.74
CA ILE A 76 17.91 7.56 -12.63
C ILE A 76 17.18 7.40 -13.96
N ARG A 77 15.85 7.25 -13.95
CA ARG A 77 15.04 7.18 -15.17
C ARG A 77 15.19 8.47 -15.99
N GLU A 78 15.14 9.63 -15.35
CA GLU A 78 15.31 10.94 -16.01
C GLU A 78 16.69 11.07 -16.67
N ASP A 79 17.76 10.71 -15.97
CA ASP A 79 19.14 10.71 -16.51
C ASP A 79 19.31 9.79 -17.74
N LEU A 80 18.51 8.73 -17.82
CA LEU A 80 18.51 7.76 -18.92
C LEU A 80 17.58 8.16 -20.07
N GLY A 81 16.94 9.33 -20.03
CA GLY A 81 16.02 9.80 -21.06
C GLY A 81 14.61 9.21 -20.95
N ASN A 82 14.16 8.92 -19.74
CA ASN A 82 12.81 8.42 -19.42
C ASN A 82 12.37 7.11 -20.08
N PRO A 83 13.22 6.06 -20.13
CA PRO A 83 12.83 4.80 -20.75
C PRO A 83 11.65 4.14 -20.01
N PRO A 84 10.83 3.31 -20.71
CA PRO A 84 9.72 2.59 -20.10
C PRO A 84 10.19 1.51 -19.10
N VAL A 85 11.44 1.06 -19.23
CA VAL A 85 12.10 0.09 -18.36
C VAL A 85 13.59 0.40 -18.23
N PHE A 86 14.20 0.15 -17.07
CA PHE A 86 15.65 0.28 -16.90
C PHE A 86 16.21 -0.66 -15.82
N LEU A 87 17.50 -1.00 -15.94
CA LEU A 87 18.19 -1.93 -15.04
C LEU A 87 18.88 -1.21 -13.88
N THR A 88 18.64 -1.71 -12.67
CA THR A 88 19.37 -1.35 -11.45
C THR A 88 20.08 -2.57 -10.88
N ASP A 89 21.40 -2.52 -10.84
CA ASP A 89 22.23 -3.61 -10.35
C ASP A 89 22.79 -3.29 -8.96
N PHE A 90 22.37 -4.04 -7.94
CA PHE A 90 22.79 -3.83 -6.56
C PHE A 90 23.77 -4.90 -6.06
N ARG A 91 24.36 -5.70 -6.95
CA ARG A 91 25.32 -6.72 -6.56
C ARG A 91 26.59 -6.11 -5.95
N PRO A 92 27.22 -6.78 -4.96
CA PRO A 92 26.84 -8.08 -4.40
C PRO A 92 25.76 -8.02 -3.29
N PHE A 93 25.23 -6.84 -2.97
CA PHE A 93 24.35 -6.63 -1.82
C PHE A 93 22.92 -7.14 -2.03
N SER A 94 22.38 -6.99 -3.24
CA SER A 94 21.02 -7.42 -3.58
C SER A 94 20.92 -7.95 -5.01
N TYR A 95 19.75 -8.43 -5.37
CA TYR A 95 19.40 -8.84 -6.72
C TYR A 95 19.55 -7.66 -7.70
N SER A 96 19.95 -7.98 -8.93
CA SER A 96 19.77 -7.07 -10.05
C SER A 96 18.29 -7.02 -10.41
N MET A 97 17.78 -5.83 -10.69
CA MET A 97 16.35 -5.59 -10.91
C MET A 97 16.11 -4.80 -12.19
N ILE A 98 14.99 -5.07 -12.85
CA ILE A 98 14.40 -4.22 -13.90
C ILE A 98 13.27 -3.43 -13.28
N ASN A 99 13.36 -2.10 -13.36
CA ASN A 99 12.29 -1.20 -12.95
C ASN A 99 11.35 -0.98 -14.12
N ILE A 100 10.08 -1.33 -13.94
CA ILE A 100 9.02 -1.10 -14.92
C ILE A 100 8.35 0.23 -14.59
N CYS A 101 8.36 1.14 -15.56
CA CYS A 101 7.88 2.51 -15.43
C CYS A 101 6.67 2.80 -16.33
N SER A 102 6.26 1.84 -17.16
CA SER A 102 5.12 1.94 -18.06
C SER A 102 4.01 0.96 -17.67
N GLY A 103 2.77 1.46 -17.60
CA GLY A 103 1.58 0.64 -17.34
C GLY A 103 1.37 -0.45 -18.40
N PHE A 104 1.65 -0.14 -19.67
CA PHE A 104 1.58 -1.09 -20.78
C PHE A 104 2.52 -2.30 -20.59
N VAL A 105 3.75 -2.04 -20.16
CA VAL A 105 4.73 -3.11 -19.90
C VAL A 105 4.36 -3.89 -18.64
N ALA A 106 3.89 -3.18 -17.60
CA ALA A 106 3.50 -3.80 -16.34
C ALA A 106 2.31 -4.77 -16.49
N GLU A 107 1.38 -4.47 -17.38
CA GLU A 107 0.21 -5.31 -17.65
C GLU A 107 0.57 -6.71 -18.15
N GLN A 108 1.63 -6.83 -18.95
CA GLN A 108 2.12 -8.11 -19.48
C GLN A 108 2.57 -9.08 -18.37
N LEU A 109 2.96 -8.55 -17.20
CA LEU A 109 3.43 -9.35 -16.05
C LEU A 109 2.30 -9.76 -15.11
N THR A 110 1.23 -8.97 -15.05
CA THR A 110 0.18 -9.12 -14.04
C THR A 110 -1.06 -9.80 -14.57
N ARG A 111 -1.33 -9.70 -15.87
CA ARG A 111 -2.44 -10.39 -16.53
C ARG A 111 -2.25 -11.90 -16.54
N SER A 112 -3.33 -12.63 -16.78
CA SER A 112 -3.26 -14.08 -16.92
C SER A 112 -2.62 -14.46 -18.25
N THR A 113 -1.74 -15.45 -18.26
CA THR A 113 -1.19 -16.00 -19.50
C THR A 113 -1.24 -17.52 -19.47
N LYS A 114 -1.05 -18.17 -20.63
CA LYS A 114 -0.95 -19.64 -20.70
C LYS A 114 0.16 -20.20 -19.81
N THR A 115 1.27 -19.46 -19.67
CA THR A 115 2.41 -19.85 -18.85
C THR A 115 2.25 -19.47 -17.37
N ASN A 116 1.50 -18.40 -17.08
CA ASN A 116 1.23 -17.91 -15.74
C ASN A 116 -0.27 -17.62 -15.56
N PRO A 117 -1.09 -18.64 -15.30
CA PRO A 117 -2.55 -18.48 -15.22
C PRO A 117 -3.02 -17.58 -14.06
N TYR A 118 -2.15 -17.33 -13.07
CA TYR A 118 -2.45 -16.52 -11.88
C TYR A 118 -1.48 -15.35 -11.70
N SER A 119 -1.00 -14.79 -12.82
CA SER A 119 0.07 -13.79 -12.94
C SER A 119 1.49 -14.31 -12.65
N THR A 120 2.49 -13.51 -13.05
CA THR A 120 3.91 -13.76 -12.74
C THR A 120 4.12 -13.91 -11.22
N LEU A 121 4.94 -14.89 -10.84
CA LEU A 121 5.28 -15.20 -9.46
C LEU A 121 5.81 -13.98 -8.71
N LYS A 122 5.57 -13.89 -7.41
CA LYS A 122 6.13 -12.84 -6.56
C LYS A 122 7.63 -13.02 -6.41
N SER A 123 8.32 -11.90 -6.14
CA SER A 123 9.73 -11.92 -5.78
C SER A 123 10.00 -12.80 -4.56
N PRO A 124 11.10 -13.57 -4.53
CA PRO A 124 11.50 -14.34 -3.35
C PRO A 124 11.77 -13.47 -2.13
N THR A 125 12.02 -12.16 -2.31
CA THR A 125 12.16 -11.19 -1.22
C THR A 125 10.89 -11.06 -0.37
N MET A 126 9.70 -11.43 -0.89
CA MET A 126 8.47 -11.46 -0.10
C MET A 126 8.57 -12.40 1.12
N ARG A 127 9.42 -13.43 1.05
CA ARG A 127 9.65 -14.36 2.17
C ARG A 127 10.30 -13.69 3.37
N GLU A 128 10.89 -12.51 3.23
CA GLU A 128 11.41 -11.73 4.37
C GLU A 128 10.29 -11.28 5.32
N LEU A 129 9.04 -11.20 4.83
CA LEU A 129 7.86 -10.88 5.62
C LEU A 129 7.23 -12.09 6.32
N THR A 130 7.74 -13.31 6.13
CA THR A 130 7.14 -14.55 6.70
C THR A 130 6.86 -14.45 8.19
N ALA A 131 7.77 -13.86 8.97
CA ALA A 131 7.57 -13.72 10.41
C ALA A 131 6.44 -12.75 10.78
N LEU A 132 6.11 -11.81 9.88
CA LEU A 132 5.06 -10.81 10.07
C LEU A 132 3.70 -11.31 9.62
N VAL A 133 3.63 -11.94 8.44
CA VAL A 133 2.37 -12.33 7.81
C VAL A 133 2.02 -13.80 7.99
N GLY A 134 2.97 -14.62 8.45
CA GLY A 134 2.80 -16.06 8.58
C GLY A 134 3.16 -16.84 7.31
N GLN A 135 3.45 -18.13 7.48
CA GLN A 135 3.93 -18.99 6.39
C GLN A 135 2.83 -19.35 5.39
N GLN A 136 1.58 -19.42 5.85
CA GLN A 136 0.42 -19.75 5.02
C GLN A 136 -0.29 -18.51 4.45
N SER A 137 0.34 -17.34 4.54
CA SER A 137 -0.22 -16.07 4.07
C SER A 137 -0.59 -16.11 2.58
N ILE A 138 -1.74 -15.51 2.23
CA ILE A 138 -2.12 -15.26 0.84
C ILE A 138 -1.10 -14.40 0.07
N LEU A 139 -0.27 -13.61 0.75
CA LEU A 139 0.80 -12.84 0.12
C LEU A 139 1.99 -13.70 -0.34
N LEU A 140 2.18 -14.87 0.25
CA LEU A 140 3.34 -15.74 0.00
C LEU A 140 3.01 -16.96 -0.87
N HIS A 141 1.76 -17.44 -0.82
CA HIS A 141 1.35 -18.55 -1.66
C HIS A 141 1.32 -18.18 -3.15
N GLU A 142 1.55 -19.19 -3.97
CA GLU A 142 1.58 -19.10 -5.44
C GLU A 142 0.69 -20.19 -6.06
N GLY A 143 0.38 -20.06 -7.34
CA GLY A 143 -0.29 -21.11 -8.10
C GLY A 143 -1.69 -21.47 -7.59
N GLU A 144 -2.01 -22.76 -7.63
CA GLU A 144 -3.30 -23.30 -7.17
C GLU A 144 -3.54 -23.09 -5.66
N ALA A 145 -2.48 -23.13 -4.85
CA ALA A 145 -2.60 -22.90 -3.41
C ALA A 145 -3.09 -21.47 -3.14
N TRP A 146 -2.52 -20.48 -3.83
CA TRP A 146 -3.00 -19.11 -3.78
C TRP A 146 -4.44 -18.98 -4.29
N LYS A 147 -4.76 -19.60 -5.43
CA LYS A 147 -6.11 -19.53 -6.03
C LYS A 147 -7.17 -20.08 -5.08
N SER A 148 -6.89 -21.24 -4.47
CA SER A 148 -7.75 -21.85 -3.47
C SER A 148 -7.97 -20.90 -2.30
N LEU A 149 -6.89 -20.37 -1.71
CA LEU A 149 -6.97 -19.44 -0.59
C LEU A 149 -7.75 -18.16 -0.95
N ARG A 150 -7.49 -17.56 -2.13
CA ARG A 150 -8.21 -16.38 -2.63
C ARG A 150 -9.71 -16.66 -2.77
N ARG A 151 -10.09 -17.82 -3.30
CA ARG A 151 -11.50 -18.22 -3.42
C ARG A 151 -12.20 -18.30 -2.07
N HIS A 152 -11.54 -18.84 -1.04
CA HIS A 152 -12.11 -18.94 0.31
C HIS A 152 -12.25 -17.58 1.00
N LEU A 153 -11.35 -16.63 0.72
CA LEU A 153 -11.34 -15.31 1.36
C LEU A 153 -12.24 -14.27 0.67
N ASN A 154 -12.41 -14.36 -0.65
CA ASN A 154 -13.18 -13.38 -1.43
C ASN A 154 -14.59 -13.07 -0.89
N PRO A 155 -15.39 -14.03 -0.37
CA PRO A 155 -16.72 -13.72 0.17
C PRO A 155 -16.70 -12.69 1.31
N GLY A 156 -15.68 -12.73 2.17
CA GLY A 156 -15.52 -11.76 3.26
C GLY A 156 -15.09 -10.37 2.81
N PHE A 157 -14.65 -10.22 1.57
CA PHE A 157 -14.29 -8.92 0.98
C PHE A 157 -15.24 -8.50 -0.16
N ALA A 158 -16.36 -9.20 -0.32
CA ALA A 158 -17.37 -8.83 -1.31
C ALA A 158 -18.04 -7.50 -0.90
N PRO A 159 -18.30 -6.56 -1.84
CA PRO A 159 -18.88 -5.25 -1.52
C PRO A 159 -20.15 -5.32 -0.68
N LYS A 160 -21.09 -6.21 -1.07
CA LYS A 160 -22.35 -6.42 -0.34
C LYS A 160 -22.12 -6.85 1.12
N HIS A 161 -21.11 -7.68 1.37
CA HIS A 161 -20.79 -8.14 2.71
C HIS A 161 -20.13 -7.03 3.55
N LEU A 162 -19.16 -6.32 2.99
CA LEU A 162 -18.47 -5.22 3.68
C LEU A 162 -19.42 -4.09 4.06
N LEU A 163 -20.43 -3.80 3.24
CA LEU A 163 -21.48 -2.83 3.58
C LEU A 163 -22.28 -3.25 4.83
N THR A 164 -22.40 -4.54 5.13
CA THR A 164 -23.03 -5.00 6.37
C THR A 164 -22.22 -4.68 7.63
N LEU A 165 -20.92 -4.36 7.46
CA LEU A 165 -19.98 -4.00 8.52
C LEU A 165 -19.83 -2.47 8.67
N LEU A 166 -20.54 -1.69 7.85
CA LEU A 166 -20.55 -0.24 7.89
C LEU A 166 -20.86 0.36 9.27
N PRO A 167 -21.78 -0.20 10.10
CA PRO A 167 -21.99 0.30 11.46
C PRO A 167 -20.70 0.30 12.29
N VAL A 168 -19.93 -0.78 12.25
CA VAL A 168 -18.68 -0.92 13.01
C VAL A 168 -17.62 0.07 12.51
N ILE A 169 -17.53 0.27 11.19
CA ILE A 169 -16.62 1.26 10.59
C ILE A 169 -16.98 2.67 11.09
N LEU A 170 -18.26 3.00 11.12
CA LEU A 170 -18.76 4.29 11.62
C LEU A 170 -18.49 4.48 13.11
N ASP A 171 -18.70 3.45 13.93
CA ASP A 171 -18.44 3.51 15.37
C ASP A 171 -16.94 3.74 15.66
N LYS A 172 -16.04 3.05 14.93
CA LYS A 172 -14.59 3.29 15.05
C LYS A 172 -14.18 4.66 14.51
N THR A 173 -14.86 5.15 13.47
CA THR A 173 -14.67 6.51 12.95
C THR A 173 -15.12 7.57 13.97
N GLU A 174 -16.20 7.34 14.72
CA GLU A 174 -16.67 8.26 15.76
C GLU A 174 -15.63 8.48 16.86
N LEU A 175 -14.95 7.41 17.31
CA LEU A 175 -13.81 7.52 18.24
C LEU A 175 -12.70 8.42 17.69
N PHE A 176 -12.39 8.29 16.40
CA PHE A 176 -11.39 9.14 15.73
C PHE A 176 -11.84 10.60 15.68
N LEU A 177 -13.12 10.86 15.41
CA LEU A 177 -13.67 12.21 15.43
C LEU A 177 -13.58 12.84 16.82
N ASN A 178 -13.82 12.08 17.89
CA ASN A 178 -13.70 12.57 19.26
C ASN A 178 -12.26 12.99 19.60
N LEU A 179 -11.27 12.22 19.14
CA LEU A 179 -9.85 12.59 19.27
C LEU A 179 -9.52 13.87 18.49
N LEU A 180 -10.09 14.03 17.29
CA LEU A 180 -9.93 15.27 16.51
C LEU A 180 -10.64 16.47 17.17
N ASP A 181 -11.77 16.27 17.83
CA ASP A 181 -12.45 17.32 18.61
C ASP A 181 -11.60 17.77 19.81
N GLU A 182 -10.90 16.85 20.48
CA GLU A 182 -9.94 17.20 21.53
C GLU A 182 -8.78 18.03 20.97
N LYS A 183 -8.19 17.62 19.84
CA LYS A 183 -7.12 18.38 19.18
C LYS A 183 -7.58 19.73 18.66
N ALA A 184 -8.82 19.82 18.17
CA ALA A 184 -9.43 21.08 17.73
C ALA A 184 -9.66 22.05 18.90
N ARG A 185 -10.02 21.53 20.09
CA ARG A 185 -10.21 22.33 21.31
C ARG A 185 -8.88 22.80 21.89
N SER A 186 -7.85 21.95 21.92
CA SER A 186 -6.55 22.33 22.47
C SER A 186 -5.73 23.21 21.52
N GLY A 187 -5.93 23.05 20.20
CA GLY A 187 -5.11 23.71 19.18
C GLY A 187 -3.71 23.10 19.03
N ASP A 188 -3.46 21.97 19.69
CA ASP A 188 -2.17 21.29 19.68
C ASP A 188 -1.81 20.77 18.29
N MET A 189 -0.51 20.71 18.04
CA MET A 189 0.03 19.97 16.91
C MET A 189 0.00 18.47 17.22
N PHE A 190 -0.29 17.66 16.22
CA PHE A 190 -0.29 16.21 16.36
C PHE A 190 0.15 15.51 15.07
N GLU A 191 0.62 14.27 15.23
CA GLU A 191 0.95 13.39 14.11
C GLU A 191 -0.32 12.71 13.59
N LEU A 192 -0.78 13.06 12.39
CA LEU A 192 -1.97 12.46 11.80
C LEU A 192 -1.77 10.96 11.50
N HIS A 193 -0.54 10.54 11.19
CA HIS A 193 -0.18 9.13 11.02
C HIS A 193 -0.57 8.29 12.24
N GLN A 194 -0.23 8.73 13.46
CA GLN A 194 -0.53 7.96 14.66
C GLN A 194 -2.04 7.74 14.86
N LEU A 195 -2.85 8.78 14.59
CA LEU A 195 -4.30 8.66 14.73
C LEU A 195 -4.93 7.79 13.62
N THR A 196 -4.51 7.97 12.37
CA THR A 196 -5.02 7.19 11.23
C THR A 196 -4.60 5.71 11.29
N VAL A 197 -3.38 5.40 11.74
CA VAL A 197 -2.94 4.03 11.99
C VAL A 197 -3.76 3.36 13.09
N ASN A 198 -4.03 4.07 14.19
CA ASN A 198 -4.86 3.51 15.26
C ASN A 198 -6.31 3.28 14.79
N LEU A 199 -6.90 4.21 14.05
CA LEU A 199 -8.23 4.05 13.45
C LEU A 199 -8.30 2.81 12.56
N THR A 200 -7.37 2.68 11.62
CA THR A 200 -7.35 1.55 10.67
C THR A 200 -7.06 0.21 11.35
N PHE A 201 -6.26 0.19 12.43
CA PHE A 201 -6.12 -1.01 13.27
C PHE A 201 -7.44 -1.41 13.95
N ASP A 202 -8.19 -0.46 14.48
CA ASP A 202 -9.48 -0.76 15.10
C ASP A 202 -10.52 -1.25 14.09
N ILE A 203 -10.54 -0.65 12.89
CA ILE A 203 -11.44 -1.08 11.82
C ILE A 203 -11.07 -2.50 11.36
N ILE A 204 -9.81 -2.77 11.02
CA ILE A 204 -9.40 -4.10 10.53
C ILE A 204 -9.56 -5.17 11.62
N GLY A 205 -9.29 -4.84 12.89
CA GLY A 205 -9.51 -5.74 14.01
C GLY A 205 -10.97 -6.16 14.11
N ALA A 206 -11.89 -5.20 14.03
CA ALA A 206 -13.32 -5.47 14.15
C ALA A 206 -13.90 -6.16 12.90
N VAL A 207 -13.58 -5.66 11.70
CA VAL A 207 -14.10 -6.15 10.41
C VAL A 207 -13.56 -7.55 10.08
N VAL A 208 -12.28 -7.81 10.32
CA VAL A 208 -11.66 -9.07 9.90
C VAL A 208 -11.61 -10.08 11.03
N ALA A 209 -11.21 -9.66 12.24
CA ALA A 209 -10.95 -10.58 13.34
C ALA A 209 -12.10 -10.69 14.36
N ASP A 210 -13.16 -9.88 14.25
CA ASP A 210 -14.16 -9.71 15.32
C ASP A 210 -13.50 -9.37 16.67
N ALA A 211 -12.47 -8.53 16.63
CA ALA A 211 -11.67 -8.17 17.78
C ALA A 211 -11.67 -6.66 17.97
N ASP A 212 -11.96 -6.20 19.18
CA ASP A 212 -11.65 -4.83 19.55
C ASP A 212 -10.17 -4.71 19.90
N PHE A 213 -9.41 -3.99 19.09
CA PHE A 213 -8.00 -3.73 19.38
C PHE A 213 -7.80 -2.59 20.36
N SER A 214 -8.81 -1.73 20.52
CA SER A 214 -8.74 -0.50 21.30
C SER A 214 -7.50 0.32 20.94
N ALA A 215 -7.10 0.35 19.67
CA ALA A 215 -5.89 1.01 19.21
C ALA A 215 -5.95 2.53 19.40
N GLN A 216 -7.15 3.10 19.38
CA GLN A 216 -7.39 4.52 19.65
C GLN A 216 -7.42 4.89 21.14
N GLU A 217 -7.31 3.92 22.06
CA GLU A 217 -7.16 4.18 23.50
C GLU A 217 -5.76 4.74 23.81
N PRO A 218 -5.65 5.94 24.42
CA PRO A 218 -4.37 6.54 24.80
C PRO A 218 -3.55 5.69 25.78
N ASP A 219 -4.21 5.00 26.71
CA ASP A 219 -3.53 4.12 27.67
C ASP A 219 -3.17 2.78 27.04
N VAL A 220 -1.88 2.60 26.70
CA VAL A 220 -1.34 1.37 26.11
C VAL A 220 -1.67 0.13 26.96
N SER A 221 -1.82 0.24 28.28
CA SER A 221 -2.15 -0.91 29.13
C SER A 221 -3.55 -1.48 28.87
N ARG A 222 -4.46 -0.64 28.37
CA ARG A 222 -5.85 -0.97 28.01
C ARG A 222 -6.00 -1.43 26.56
N GLN A 223 -4.94 -1.31 25.75
CA GLN A 223 -4.93 -1.84 24.38
C GLN A 223 -4.88 -3.38 24.37
N SER A 224 -5.48 -3.98 23.35
CA SER A 224 -5.53 -5.43 23.25
C SER A 224 -4.12 -6.07 23.22
N PRO A 225 -3.93 -7.26 23.81
CA PRO A 225 -2.67 -7.98 23.72
C PRO A 225 -2.23 -8.24 22.27
N ILE A 226 -3.19 -8.53 21.38
CA ILE A 226 -2.93 -8.75 19.95
C ILE A 226 -2.26 -7.51 19.35
N LEU A 227 -2.84 -6.32 19.54
CA LEU A 227 -2.29 -5.07 19.00
C LEU A 227 -0.89 -4.80 19.54
N ARG A 228 -0.69 -4.93 20.86
CA ARG A 228 0.62 -4.68 21.49
C ARG A 228 1.70 -5.61 20.95
N HIS A 229 1.40 -6.90 20.84
CA HIS A 229 2.34 -7.88 20.26
C HIS A 229 2.59 -7.63 18.77
N PHE A 230 1.57 -7.19 18.05
CA PHE A 230 1.70 -6.82 16.63
C PHE A 230 2.62 -5.60 16.45
N LYS A 231 2.43 -4.54 17.24
CA LYS A 231 3.29 -3.34 17.23
C LYS A 231 4.74 -3.67 17.62
N ASP A 232 4.96 -4.53 18.63
CA ASP A 232 6.32 -5.00 18.98
C ASP A 232 6.98 -5.75 17.82
N LEU A 233 6.25 -6.68 17.18
CA LEU A 233 6.75 -7.41 16.02
C LEU A 233 7.09 -6.47 14.85
N LEU A 234 6.19 -5.54 14.50
CA LEU A 234 6.42 -4.52 13.46
C LEU A 234 7.66 -3.67 13.73
N SER A 235 7.93 -3.35 15.00
CA SER A 235 9.13 -2.56 15.37
C SER A 235 10.44 -3.24 14.96
N THR A 236 10.44 -4.58 14.80
CA THR A 236 11.60 -5.34 14.32
C THR A 236 11.82 -5.22 12.80
N PHE A 237 10.92 -4.57 12.06
CA PHE A 237 11.02 -4.35 10.61
C PHE A 237 11.36 -2.90 10.23
N LYS A 238 11.32 -1.96 11.20
CA LYS A 238 11.61 -0.53 10.94
C LYS A 238 13.08 -0.23 10.61
N THR A 239 13.99 -1.13 10.99
CA THR A 239 15.44 -0.93 10.79
C THR A 239 16.07 -2.17 10.17
N PRO A 240 15.94 -2.41 8.86
CA PRO A 240 16.78 -3.39 8.20
C PRO A 240 18.20 -2.80 8.14
N PRO A 241 19.26 -3.48 8.61
CA PRO A 241 20.55 -3.32 7.95
C PRO A 241 20.34 -3.56 6.45
N GLY A 242 21.09 -2.86 5.59
CA GLY A 242 20.86 -2.83 4.14
C GLY A 242 20.60 -4.21 3.50
N PRO A 243 20.04 -4.24 2.28
CA PRO A 243 19.58 -5.46 1.62
C PRO A 243 20.55 -6.65 1.82
N GLY A 244 20.02 -7.79 2.26
CA GLY A 244 20.80 -9.03 2.48
C GLY A 244 21.51 -9.16 3.84
N LEU A 245 21.73 -8.06 4.59
CA LEU A 245 22.47 -8.08 5.86
C LEU A 245 21.61 -8.45 7.08
N VAL A 246 20.28 -8.39 6.97
CA VAL A 246 19.34 -8.74 8.06
C VAL A 246 19.60 -10.15 8.57
N LYS A 247 19.97 -11.07 7.68
CA LYS A 247 20.26 -12.47 8.01
C LYS A 247 21.49 -12.64 8.92
N LEU A 248 22.40 -11.67 8.90
CA LEU A 248 23.59 -11.66 9.75
C LEU A 248 23.31 -11.07 11.15
N ASN A 249 22.18 -10.37 11.32
CA ASN A 249 21.80 -9.77 12.60
C ASN A 249 21.04 -10.78 13.48
N VAL A 250 21.78 -11.73 14.04
CA VAL A 250 21.22 -12.79 14.92
C VAL A 250 20.37 -12.21 16.08
N PRO A 251 20.80 -11.17 16.82
CA PRO A 251 19.96 -10.58 17.88
C PRO A 251 18.60 -10.10 17.38
N LEU A 252 18.55 -9.45 16.22
CA LEU A 252 17.30 -9.00 15.61
C LEU A 252 16.40 -10.19 15.23
N LEU A 253 16.97 -11.25 14.65
CA LEU A 253 16.21 -12.45 14.27
C LEU A 253 15.64 -13.17 15.49
N VAL A 254 16.40 -13.26 16.58
CA VAL A 254 15.93 -13.84 17.85
C VAL A 254 14.79 -13.01 18.43
N ARG A 255 14.95 -11.67 18.50
CA ARG A 255 13.87 -10.76 18.96
C ARG A 255 12.60 -10.93 18.11
N ARG A 256 12.75 -10.96 16.79
CA ARG A 256 11.64 -11.14 15.85
C ARG A 256 10.94 -12.48 16.06
N TRP A 257 11.68 -13.56 16.29
CA TRP A 257 11.12 -14.88 16.56
C TRP A 257 10.29 -14.91 17.84
N PHE A 258 10.78 -14.31 18.93
CA PHE A 258 10.02 -14.22 20.18
C PHE A 258 8.77 -13.33 20.04
N ALA A 259 8.87 -12.18 19.37
CA ALA A 259 7.74 -11.31 19.13
C ALA A 259 6.64 -12.01 18.29
N MET A 260 7.05 -12.70 17.22
CA MET A 260 6.16 -13.52 16.39
C MET A 260 5.45 -14.59 17.23
N ARG A 261 6.18 -15.38 18.03
CA ARG A 261 5.58 -16.42 18.89
C ARG A 261 4.57 -15.87 19.91
N ARG A 262 4.79 -14.66 20.44
CA ARG A 262 3.84 -14.02 21.36
C ARG A 262 2.55 -13.62 20.64
N LEU A 263 2.68 -13.02 19.47
CA LEU A 263 1.54 -12.67 18.62
C LEU A 263 0.76 -13.93 18.20
N ASP A 264 1.46 -14.98 17.77
CA ASP A 264 0.84 -16.26 17.38
C ASP A 264 -0.05 -16.82 18.47
N ARG A 265 0.44 -16.86 19.71
CA ARG A 265 -0.34 -17.36 20.86
C ARG A 265 -1.59 -16.52 21.11
N ALA A 266 -1.47 -15.20 21.04
CA ALA A 266 -2.60 -14.30 21.29
C ALA A 266 -3.69 -14.45 20.21
N ILE A 267 -3.30 -14.51 18.93
CA ILE A 267 -4.25 -14.70 17.81
C ILE A 267 -4.85 -16.11 17.87
N HIS A 268 -4.05 -17.13 18.16
CA HIS A 268 -4.55 -18.51 18.27
C HIS A 268 -5.61 -18.62 19.37
N ALA A 269 -5.35 -18.05 20.54
CA ALA A 269 -6.33 -18.00 21.64
C ALA A 269 -7.62 -17.29 21.22
N HIS A 270 -7.51 -16.17 20.49
CA HIS A 270 -8.67 -15.43 19.99
C HIS A 270 -9.50 -16.25 18.98
N VAL A 271 -8.85 -16.89 18.01
CA VAL A 271 -9.54 -17.73 17.00
C VAL A 271 -10.29 -18.88 17.66
N ARG A 272 -9.67 -19.57 18.63
CA ARG A 272 -10.33 -20.65 19.37
C ARG A 272 -11.51 -20.14 20.20
N ALA A 273 -11.34 -19.04 20.93
CA ALA A 273 -12.41 -18.44 21.71
C ALA A 273 -13.61 -18.03 20.82
N ARG A 274 -13.34 -17.47 19.64
CA ARG A 274 -14.38 -17.12 18.67
C ARG A 274 -15.10 -18.35 18.11
N PHE A 275 -14.37 -19.40 17.79
CA PHE A 275 -14.96 -20.66 17.35
C PHE A 275 -15.88 -21.27 18.42
N ASP A 276 -15.41 -21.34 19.67
CA ASP A 276 -16.21 -21.86 20.78
C ASP A 276 -17.48 -21.01 21.03
N ALA A 277 -17.38 -19.68 20.91
CA ALA A 277 -18.52 -18.78 21.00
C ALA A 277 -19.55 -19.05 19.89
N MET A 278 -19.10 -19.15 18.63
CA MET A 278 -19.98 -19.44 17.49
C MET A 278 -20.68 -20.80 17.61
N ARG A 279 -19.99 -21.83 18.13
CA ARG A 279 -20.60 -23.14 18.38
C ARG A 279 -21.69 -23.06 19.46
N ASN A 280 -21.45 -22.29 20.52
CA ASN A 280 -22.43 -22.06 21.58
C ASN A 280 -23.63 -21.24 21.07
N GLU A 281 -23.41 -20.33 20.13
CA GLU A 281 -24.46 -19.58 19.44
C GLU A 281 -25.29 -20.47 18.52
N LEU A 282 -24.71 -21.43 17.79
CA LEU A 282 -25.49 -22.38 16.96
C LEU A 282 -26.51 -23.20 17.78
N GLY A 283 -26.19 -23.49 19.04
CA GLY A 283 -27.10 -24.19 19.96
C GLY A 283 -28.26 -23.32 20.49
N LYS A 284 -28.23 -22.00 20.29
CA LYS A 284 -29.25 -21.05 20.75
C LYS A 284 -29.79 -20.31 19.53
N ARG A 285 -31.11 -20.19 19.34
CA ARG A 285 -31.66 -19.36 18.23
C ARG A 285 -31.38 -17.86 18.47
N SER A 286 -30.13 -17.44 18.37
CA SER A 286 -29.67 -16.06 18.56
C SER A 286 -29.57 -15.36 17.21
N ALA A 287 -30.13 -14.15 17.14
CA ALA A 287 -30.26 -13.36 15.92
C ALA A 287 -29.01 -12.47 15.61
N THR A 288 -27.93 -12.59 16.39
CA THR A 288 -26.76 -11.69 16.30
C THR A 288 -25.46 -12.46 16.13
N SER A 289 -25.31 -13.20 15.03
CA SER A 289 -23.99 -13.72 14.62
C SER A 289 -23.14 -12.56 14.08
N SER A 290 -21.88 -12.45 14.51
CA SER A 290 -20.96 -11.47 13.92
C SER A 290 -20.69 -11.80 12.46
N ARG A 291 -20.61 -10.72 11.67
CA ARG A 291 -20.41 -10.76 10.23
C ARG A 291 -18.94 -10.55 9.86
N SER A 292 -18.00 -10.73 10.79
CA SER A 292 -16.58 -10.56 10.47
C SER A 292 -16.11 -11.56 9.39
N VAL A 293 -15.00 -11.23 8.73
CA VAL A 293 -14.36 -12.16 7.76
C VAL A 293 -13.97 -13.47 8.44
N LEU A 294 -13.50 -13.41 9.69
CA LEU A 294 -13.20 -14.59 10.50
C LEU A 294 -14.46 -15.43 10.73
N SER A 295 -15.57 -14.82 11.13
CA SER A 295 -16.82 -15.54 11.37
C SER A 295 -17.33 -16.21 10.11
N LEU A 296 -17.32 -15.54 8.95
CA LEU A 296 -17.63 -16.17 7.66
C LEU A 296 -16.72 -17.37 7.36
N GLY A 297 -15.42 -17.24 7.63
CA GLY A 297 -14.46 -18.33 7.44
C GLY A 297 -14.75 -19.54 8.34
N LEU A 298 -15.25 -19.30 9.55
CA LEU A 298 -15.58 -20.33 10.54
C LEU A 298 -16.97 -20.96 10.33
N GLU A 299 -17.93 -20.29 9.68
CA GLU A 299 -19.29 -20.81 9.46
C GLU A 299 -19.31 -22.21 8.84
N GLY A 300 -18.49 -22.46 7.82
CA GLY A 300 -18.41 -23.77 7.14
C GLY A 300 -17.86 -24.91 8.01
N VAL A 301 -17.28 -24.59 9.17
CA VAL A 301 -16.71 -25.55 10.12
C VAL A 301 -17.30 -25.45 11.52
N ALA A 302 -18.23 -24.52 11.76
CA ALA A 302 -18.79 -24.22 13.08
C ALA A 302 -19.63 -25.38 13.68
N ALA A 303 -20.11 -26.30 12.83
CA ALA A 303 -20.81 -27.51 13.26
C ALA A 303 -19.86 -28.67 13.67
N ARG A 304 -18.54 -28.51 13.51
CA ARG A 304 -17.56 -29.53 13.90
C ARG A 304 -17.33 -29.51 15.41
N GLU A 305 -16.99 -30.66 15.98
CA GLU A 305 -16.67 -30.75 17.42
C GLU A 305 -15.39 -30.00 17.78
N SER A 306 -14.40 -29.98 16.89
CA SER A 306 -13.13 -29.28 17.08
C SER A 306 -12.58 -28.73 15.76
N LEU A 307 -11.69 -27.74 15.88
CA LEU A 307 -10.88 -27.25 14.77
C LEU A 307 -9.53 -27.97 14.76
N ASP A 308 -9.11 -28.37 13.57
CA ASP A 308 -7.75 -28.85 13.34
C ASP A 308 -6.73 -27.71 13.54
N ASP A 309 -5.61 -28.02 14.19
CA ASP A 309 -4.58 -27.03 14.52
C ASP A 309 -3.92 -26.42 13.29
N ALA A 310 -3.81 -27.18 12.18
CA ALA A 310 -3.27 -26.63 10.94
C ALA A 310 -4.25 -25.63 10.31
N TYR A 311 -5.55 -25.88 10.41
CA TYR A 311 -6.58 -24.93 9.95
C TYR A 311 -6.60 -23.66 10.81
N VAL A 312 -6.50 -23.78 12.14
CA VAL A 312 -6.36 -22.61 13.03
C VAL A 312 -5.10 -21.82 12.71
N GLY A 313 -3.97 -22.49 12.48
CA GLY A 313 -2.72 -21.87 12.05
C GLY A 313 -2.88 -21.07 10.75
N MET A 314 -3.54 -21.65 9.75
CA MET A 314 -3.83 -20.99 8.47
C MET A 314 -4.66 -19.71 8.66
N ILE A 315 -5.72 -19.77 9.49
CA ILE A 315 -6.54 -18.60 9.83
C ILE A 315 -5.69 -17.54 10.53
N CYS A 316 -4.89 -17.92 11.52
CA CYS A 316 -4.02 -17.00 12.25
C CYS A 316 -3.08 -16.24 11.30
N ASP A 317 -2.51 -16.93 10.32
CA ASP A 317 -1.66 -16.32 9.30
C ASP A 317 -2.44 -15.36 8.38
N GLN A 318 -3.70 -15.65 8.04
CA GLN A 318 -4.52 -14.70 7.29
C GLN A 318 -4.86 -13.46 8.14
N LEU A 319 -5.20 -13.63 9.42
CA LEU A 319 -5.49 -12.50 10.33
C LEU A 319 -4.28 -11.57 10.47
N LYS A 320 -3.07 -12.13 10.62
CA LYS A 320 -1.83 -11.32 10.60
C LYS A 320 -1.65 -10.59 9.28
N THR A 321 -1.90 -11.30 8.17
CA THR A 321 -1.77 -10.74 6.82
C THR A 321 -2.69 -9.55 6.63
N PHE A 322 -3.96 -9.67 7.02
CA PHE A 322 -4.94 -8.59 6.89
C PHE A 322 -4.67 -7.44 7.85
N ALA A 323 -4.33 -7.74 9.10
CA ALA A 323 -3.90 -6.70 10.04
C ALA A 323 -2.71 -5.93 9.48
N PHE A 324 -1.69 -6.62 8.94
CA PHE A 324 -0.52 -5.99 8.32
C PHE A 324 -0.87 -5.14 7.09
N ALA A 325 -1.59 -5.71 6.12
CA ALA A 325 -1.85 -5.04 4.85
C ALA A 325 -2.88 -3.89 4.98
N GLY A 326 -3.90 -4.08 5.80
CA GLY A 326 -5.05 -3.17 5.92
C GLY A 326 -4.77 -1.91 6.73
N HIS A 327 -3.96 -1.98 7.79
CA HIS A 327 -3.74 -0.81 8.65
C HIS A 327 -2.89 0.27 7.94
N ASP A 328 -1.70 -0.10 7.47
CA ASP A 328 -0.70 0.89 7.07
C ASP A 328 -1.09 1.54 5.75
N THR A 329 -1.55 0.77 4.76
CA THR A 329 -1.85 1.28 3.41
C THR A 329 -3.01 2.29 3.41
N THR A 330 -4.11 2.00 4.08
CA THR A 330 -5.23 2.95 4.21
C THR A 330 -4.83 4.18 5.01
N SER A 331 -4.08 4.02 6.11
CA SER A 331 -3.63 5.15 6.93
C SER A 331 -2.76 6.13 6.13
N VAL A 332 -1.90 5.61 5.26
CA VAL A 332 -1.00 6.41 4.40
C VAL A 332 -1.79 7.22 3.39
N ALA A 333 -2.71 6.59 2.68
CA ALA A 333 -3.47 7.31 1.67
C ALA A 333 -4.46 8.31 2.31
N LEU A 334 -4.97 8.07 3.54
CA LEU A 334 -5.77 9.04 4.28
C LEU A 334 -4.94 10.30 4.62
N GLN A 335 -3.71 10.12 5.08
CA GLN A 335 -2.82 11.24 5.37
C GLN A 335 -2.51 12.08 4.13
N TRP A 336 -2.16 11.43 3.02
CA TRP A 336 -1.89 12.13 1.76
C TRP A 336 -3.11 12.85 1.23
N CYS A 337 -4.31 12.24 1.31
CA CYS A 337 -5.55 12.90 0.93
C CYS A 337 -5.80 14.15 1.77
N VAL A 338 -5.74 14.04 3.11
CA VAL A 338 -5.94 15.18 4.01
C VAL A 338 -4.91 16.28 3.75
N TYR A 339 -3.64 15.93 3.53
CA TYR A 339 -2.60 16.89 3.17
C TYR A 339 -2.89 17.60 1.85
N GLU A 340 -3.15 16.88 0.77
CA GLU A 340 -3.39 17.47 -0.56
C GLU A 340 -4.66 18.33 -0.60
N VAL A 341 -5.70 17.92 0.13
CA VAL A 341 -6.95 18.70 0.27
C VAL A 341 -6.72 19.96 1.12
N SER A 342 -5.97 19.87 2.23
CA SER A 342 -5.72 21.01 3.14
C SER A 342 -5.04 22.20 2.45
N ARG A 343 -4.30 21.94 1.38
CA ARG A 343 -3.59 22.95 0.59
C ARG A 343 -4.33 23.41 -0.66
N ARG A 344 -5.52 22.86 -0.95
CA ARG A 344 -6.31 23.18 -2.15
C ARG A 344 -7.72 23.60 -1.75
N PRO A 345 -7.93 24.90 -1.48
CA PRO A 345 -9.23 25.39 -1.02
C PRO A 345 -10.37 25.10 -2.02
N ALA A 346 -10.10 25.15 -3.32
CA ALA A 346 -11.09 24.82 -4.36
C ALA A 346 -11.52 23.35 -4.31
N VAL A 347 -10.57 22.42 -4.14
CA VAL A 347 -10.86 20.98 -4.00
C VAL A 347 -11.68 20.72 -2.73
N LEU A 348 -11.28 21.31 -1.59
CA LEU A 348 -12.03 21.19 -0.34
C LEU A 348 -13.46 21.75 -0.47
N ALA A 349 -13.63 22.88 -1.16
CA ALA A 349 -14.94 23.49 -1.41
C ALA A 349 -15.83 22.58 -2.26
N SER A 350 -15.30 22.01 -3.35
CA SER A 350 -16.03 21.08 -4.22
C SER A 350 -16.41 19.78 -3.49
N LEU A 351 -15.50 19.20 -2.69
CA LEU A 351 -15.81 18.06 -1.83
C LEU A 351 -16.94 18.39 -0.86
N ARG A 352 -16.85 19.53 -0.19
CA ARG A 352 -17.87 19.98 0.76
C ARG A 352 -19.23 20.19 0.11
N ALA A 353 -19.27 20.78 -1.07
CA ALA A 353 -20.51 20.96 -1.83
C ALA A 353 -21.13 19.62 -2.24
N GLU A 354 -20.32 18.65 -2.68
CA GLU A 354 -20.78 17.28 -2.92
C GLU A 354 -21.35 16.63 -1.65
N LEU A 355 -20.63 16.72 -0.54
CA LEU A 355 -21.08 16.17 0.75
C LEU A 355 -22.39 16.81 1.21
N ASP A 356 -22.57 18.11 1.03
CA ASP A 356 -23.83 18.80 1.34
C ASP A 356 -24.98 18.30 0.46
N SER A 357 -24.73 18.14 -0.84
CA SER A 357 -25.75 17.66 -1.78
C SER A 357 -26.17 16.22 -1.50
N VAL A 358 -25.27 15.37 -1.02
CA VAL A 358 -25.51 13.94 -0.84
C VAL A 358 -26.05 13.63 0.57
N PHE A 359 -25.52 14.30 1.60
CA PHE A 359 -25.82 14.02 3.00
C PHE A 359 -26.67 15.10 3.69
N GLY A 360 -27.01 16.20 3.01
CA GLY A 360 -27.82 17.27 3.58
C GLY A 360 -29.26 16.86 3.89
N THR A 361 -29.58 16.58 5.17
CA THR A 361 -30.46 17.38 6.05
C THR A 361 -30.83 16.67 7.37
N ALA A 362 -30.71 17.43 8.47
CA ALA A 362 -31.82 17.74 9.36
C ALA A 362 -31.80 19.27 9.53
N GLY A 363 -32.67 20.00 8.82
CA GLY A 363 -32.80 21.47 8.91
C GLY A 363 -32.05 22.36 7.89
N GLY A 364 -31.72 21.86 6.68
CA GLY A 364 -31.21 22.72 5.59
C GLY A 364 -29.78 23.25 5.72
N GLY A 365 -28.89 22.57 6.45
CA GLY A 365 -27.51 23.02 6.70
C GLY A 365 -26.40 22.10 6.18
N ALA A 366 -25.16 22.56 6.38
CA ALA A 366 -23.92 21.85 6.04
C ALA A 366 -23.89 20.39 6.53
N ALA A 367 -23.29 19.51 5.72
CA ALA A 367 -23.02 18.12 6.07
C ALA A 367 -22.27 18.02 7.41
N HIS A 368 -22.64 17.03 8.21
CA HIS A 368 -22.07 16.78 9.53
C HIS A 368 -21.91 15.27 9.71
N PRO A 369 -20.92 14.76 10.47
CA PRO A 369 -20.73 13.33 10.71
C PRO A 369 -22.00 12.57 11.12
N ALA A 370 -22.83 13.17 11.97
CA ALA A 370 -24.12 12.58 12.37
C ALA A 370 -25.08 12.38 11.18
N ALA A 371 -25.13 13.32 10.24
CA ALA A 371 -25.95 13.22 9.04
C ALA A 371 -25.38 12.17 8.05
N VAL A 372 -24.05 12.12 7.91
CA VAL A 372 -23.37 11.07 7.15
C VAL A 372 -23.71 9.70 7.73
N ARG A 373 -23.55 9.50 9.05
CA ARG A 373 -23.91 8.25 9.76
C ARG A 373 -25.37 7.88 9.55
N ALA A 374 -26.29 8.81 9.80
CA ALA A 374 -27.72 8.57 9.66
C ALA A 374 -28.10 8.17 8.23
N ARG A 375 -27.57 8.87 7.22
CA ARG A 375 -27.88 8.60 5.81
C ARG A 375 -27.31 7.28 5.33
N LEU A 376 -26.09 6.94 5.76
CA LEU A 376 -25.42 5.69 5.41
C LEU A 376 -26.05 4.46 6.04
N LEU A 377 -26.65 4.59 7.23
CA LEU A 377 -27.34 3.49 7.93
C LEU A 377 -28.84 3.40 7.60
N ALA A 378 -29.41 4.41 6.94
CA ALA A 378 -30.79 4.36 6.46
C ALA A 378 -30.95 3.40 5.27
N PRO A 379 -32.16 2.89 4.99
CA PRO A 379 -32.43 2.10 3.79
C PRO A 379 -31.93 2.80 2.51
N GLY A 380 -31.19 2.07 1.67
CA GLY A 380 -30.55 2.60 0.46
C GLY A 380 -29.26 3.39 0.73
N GLY A 381 -28.75 3.38 1.96
CA GLY A 381 -27.47 4.00 2.33
C GLY A 381 -26.27 3.39 1.60
N GLU A 382 -26.36 2.11 1.22
CA GLU A 382 -25.37 1.43 0.38
C GLU A 382 -25.15 2.11 -0.98
N GLU A 383 -26.21 2.65 -1.59
CA GLU A 383 -26.14 3.37 -2.86
C GLU A 383 -25.59 4.79 -2.68
N VAL A 384 -25.60 5.32 -1.46
CA VAL A 384 -25.09 6.66 -1.17
C VAL A 384 -23.56 6.69 -1.25
N ILE A 385 -22.88 5.62 -0.82
CA ILE A 385 -21.42 5.51 -0.90
C ILE A 385 -20.94 5.56 -2.36
N SER A 386 -21.71 5.02 -3.31
CA SER A 386 -21.39 5.07 -4.73
C SER A 386 -21.72 6.40 -5.41
N ARG A 387 -22.45 7.30 -4.73
CA ARG A 387 -22.85 8.63 -5.23
C ARG A 387 -21.94 9.78 -4.79
N LEU A 388 -20.62 9.53 -4.77
CA LEU A 388 -19.60 10.53 -4.45
C LEU A 388 -18.56 10.62 -5.57
N PRO A 389 -18.92 11.11 -6.77
CA PRO A 389 -18.03 11.16 -7.92
C PRO A 389 -16.77 12.01 -7.71
N TYR A 390 -16.88 13.19 -7.08
CA TYR A 390 -15.73 14.06 -6.82
C TYR A 390 -14.85 13.51 -5.69
N MET A 391 -15.43 12.97 -4.61
CA MET A 391 -14.67 12.20 -3.60
C MET A 391 -13.91 11.04 -4.25
N SER A 392 -14.55 10.31 -5.16
CA SER A 392 -13.91 9.20 -5.87
C SER A 392 -12.76 9.69 -6.74
N ALA A 393 -12.93 10.82 -7.44
CA ALA A 393 -11.87 11.47 -8.20
C ALA A 393 -10.68 11.89 -7.31
N VAL A 394 -10.95 12.47 -6.13
CA VAL A 394 -9.94 12.84 -5.13
C VAL A 394 -9.20 11.61 -4.58
N VAL A 395 -9.92 10.51 -4.32
CA VAL A 395 -9.31 9.24 -3.90
C VAL A 395 -8.42 8.66 -5.00
N LYS A 396 -8.89 8.65 -6.26
CA LYS A 396 -8.08 8.18 -7.40
C LYS A 396 -6.82 8.99 -7.57
N GLU A 397 -6.92 10.32 -7.46
CA GLU A 397 -5.77 11.20 -7.61
C GLU A 397 -4.78 11.10 -6.45
N THR A 398 -5.29 10.93 -5.22
CA THR A 398 -4.46 10.63 -4.05
C THR A 398 -3.68 9.34 -4.26
N LEU A 399 -4.35 8.26 -4.67
CA LEU A 399 -3.71 6.97 -4.88
C LEU A 399 -2.80 6.96 -6.12
N ARG A 400 -3.05 7.83 -7.11
CA ARG A 400 -2.19 8.03 -8.29
C ARG A 400 -0.85 8.64 -7.87
N LEU A 401 -0.88 9.74 -7.13
CA LEU A 401 0.34 10.40 -6.68
C LEU A 401 0.99 9.66 -5.52
N TYR A 402 0.23 9.07 -4.62
CA TYR A 402 0.77 8.47 -3.41
C TYR A 402 0.35 7.00 -3.27
N PRO A 403 0.76 6.13 -4.21
CA PRO A 403 0.53 4.69 -4.07
C PRO A 403 1.29 4.18 -2.84
N PRO A 404 0.62 3.57 -1.84
CA PRO A 404 1.30 3.15 -0.62
C PRO A 404 2.35 2.06 -0.82
N ALA A 405 2.25 1.28 -1.91
CA ALA A 405 3.14 0.18 -2.21
C ALA A 405 3.29 -0.04 -3.74
N SER A 406 4.37 -0.73 -4.10
CA SER A 406 4.70 -1.25 -5.45
C SER A 406 4.89 -2.78 -5.36
N THR A 407 4.94 -3.49 -6.50
CA THR A 407 5.12 -4.96 -6.48
C THR A 407 6.42 -5.42 -7.13
N ALA A 408 7.01 -6.49 -6.60
CA ALA A 408 8.17 -7.16 -7.20
C ALA A 408 7.81 -8.59 -7.64
N ARG A 409 8.31 -8.98 -8.82
CA ARG A 409 7.98 -10.23 -9.52
C ARG A 409 9.24 -10.99 -9.90
N GLN A 410 9.10 -12.32 -10.00
CA GLN A 410 10.13 -13.21 -10.52
C GLN A 410 9.62 -13.85 -11.82
N PRO A 411 10.06 -13.36 -12.99
CA PRO A 411 9.66 -13.93 -14.27
C PRO A 411 10.26 -15.33 -14.48
N ALA A 412 9.60 -16.13 -15.31
CA ALA A 412 10.11 -17.44 -15.72
C ALA A 412 11.32 -17.29 -16.66
N PRO A 413 12.22 -18.28 -16.74
CA PRO A 413 13.33 -18.24 -17.69
C PRO A 413 12.87 -18.02 -19.14
N GLY A 414 13.60 -17.21 -19.89
CA GLY A 414 13.31 -16.84 -21.27
C GLY A 414 12.20 -15.80 -21.43
N THR A 415 11.59 -15.30 -20.35
CA THR A 415 10.55 -14.27 -20.44
C THR A 415 11.12 -12.99 -21.05
N ARG A 416 10.39 -12.44 -22.03
CA ARG A 416 10.64 -11.14 -22.66
C ARG A 416 9.37 -10.31 -22.57
N LEU A 417 9.53 -8.99 -22.56
CA LEU A 417 8.43 -8.03 -22.58
C LEU A 417 8.45 -7.25 -23.88
N THR A 418 7.29 -6.75 -24.27
CA THR A 418 7.13 -5.85 -25.40
C THR A 418 7.12 -4.42 -24.89
N LEU A 419 7.96 -3.55 -25.44
CA LEU A 419 7.96 -2.11 -25.13
C LEU A 419 6.85 -1.39 -25.92
N PRO A 420 6.47 -0.15 -25.54
CA PRO A 420 5.42 0.60 -26.23
C PRO A 420 5.68 0.83 -27.73
N ASP A 421 6.94 0.84 -28.16
CA ASP A 421 7.35 0.96 -29.57
C ASP A 421 7.31 -0.38 -30.34
N GLY A 422 6.85 -1.46 -29.70
CA GLY A 422 6.79 -2.81 -30.27
C GLY A 422 8.09 -3.62 -30.17
N THR A 423 9.18 -3.02 -29.69
CA THR A 423 10.45 -3.74 -29.54
C THR A 423 10.40 -4.77 -28.42
N GLN A 424 11.11 -5.89 -28.60
CA GLN A 424 11.23 -6.92 -27.57
C GLN A 424 12.42 -6.64 -26.68
N THR A 425 12.23 -6.78 -25.37
CA THR A 425 13.34 -6.67 -24.42
C THR A 425 14.31 -7.84 -24.55
N PRO A 426 15.56 -7.70 -24.05
CA PRO A 426 16.38 -8.86 -23.68
C PRO A 426 15.62 -9.80 -22.71
N PRO A 427 16.04 -11.08 -22.58
CA PRO A 427 15.47 -11.97 -21.59
C PRO A 427 15.62 -11.42 -20.18
N LEU A 428 14.62 -11.63 -19.34
CA LEU A 428 14.62 -11.22 -17.93
C LEU A 428 15.35 -12.20 -17.01
N ASP A 429 16.18 -13.10 -17.56
CA ASP A 429 16.84 -14.15 -16.82
C ASP A 429 17.74 -13.60 -15.71
N GLY A 430 17.54 -14.09 -14.49
CA GLY A 430 18.31 -13.65 -13.32
C GLY A 430 17.97 -12.25 -12.81
N LEU A 431 16.93 -11.60 -13.34
CA LEU A 431 16.46 -10.29 -12.91
C LEU A 431 15.18 -10.42 -12.09
N LEU A 432 15.07 -9.67 -11.00
CA LEU A 432 13.77 -9.38 -10.41
C LEU A 432 13.13 -8.23 -11.16
N VAL A 433 11.80 -8.24 -11.26
CA VAL A 433 11.07 -7.17 -11.93
C VAL A 433 10.32 -6.36 -10.89
N TYR A 434 10.66 -5.08 -10.78
CA TYR A 434 10.00 -4.14 -9.89
C TYR A 434 9.00 -3.29 -10.68
N VAL A 435 7.71 -3.54 -10.44
CA VAL A 435 6.60 -2.76 -10.99
C VAL A 435 6.44 -1.51 -10.13
N CYS A 436 7.07 -0.41 -10.54
CA CYS A 436 7.13 0.80 -9.74
C CYS A 436 5.88 1.66 -9.97
N HIS A 437 4.91 1.54 -9.07
CA HIS A 437 3.66 2.29 -9.16
C HIS A 437 3.90 3.80 -9.10
N PHE A 438 4.88 4.26 -8.30
CA PHE A 438 5.23 5.67 -8.19
C PHE A 438 5.60 6.31 -9.55
N MET A 439 6.39 5.61 -10.37
CA MET A 439 6.78 6.08 -11.71
C MET A 439 5.69 5.86 -12.75
N ILE A 440 5.02 4.68 -12.76
CA ILE A 440 3.93 4.38 -13.70
C ILE A 440 2.80 5.41 -13.59
N GLN A 441 2.43 5.76 -12.37
CA GLN A 441 1.32 6.68 -12.12
C GLN A 441 1.68 8.16 -12.29
N ARG A 442 2.93 8.46 -12.70
CA ARG A 442 3.45 9.79 -13.06
C ARG A 442 3.99 9.83 -14.49
N ASP A 443 3.65 8.84 -15.30
CA ASP A 443 4.16 8.79 -16.66
C ASP A 443 3.60 9.95 -17.49
N ARG A 444 4.48 10.85 -17.96
CA ARG A 444 4.08 12.08 -18.65
C ARG A 444 3.43 11.79 -20.01
N ASP A 445 3.77 10.66 -20.63
CA ASP A 445 3.13 10.19 -21.85
C ASP A 445 1.65 9.81 -21.64
N VAL A 446 1.27 9.49 -20.38
CA VAL A 446 -0.11 9.14 -20.02
C VAL A 446 -0.85 10.31 -19.39
N TYR A 447 -0.23 10.97 -18.41
CA TYR A 447 -0.90 11.99 -17.59
C TYR A 447 -0.67 13.41 -18.07
N GLY A 448 0.24 13.64 -19.02
CA GLY A 448 0.53 14.95 -19.58
C GLY A 448 1.51 15.79 -18.75
N ALA A 449 1.53 17.10 -19.02
CA ALA A 449 2.46 18.03 -18.40
C ALA A 449 2.26 18.18 -16.88
N ASP A 450 1.04 17.92 -16.42
CA ASP A 450 0.58 18.02 -15.03
C ASP A 450 0.61 16.66 -14.30
N ALA A 451 1.41 15.69 -14.80
CA ALA A 451 1.58 14.37 -14.18
C ALA A 451 2.03 14.40 -12.72
N ASP A 452 2.73 15.45 -12.29
CA ASP A 452 3.16 15.62 -10.90
C ASP A 452 2.18 16.47 -10.06
N ASP A 453 1.14 17.02 -10.68
CA ASP A 453 0.13 17.85 -10.02
C ASP A 453 -1.07 17.03 -9.56
N PHE A 454 -1.63 17.40 -8.40
CA PHE A 454 -2.88 16.82 -7.91
C PHE A 454 -4.07 17.47 -8.59
N VAL A 455 -4.65 16.78 -9.57
CA VAL A 455 -5.79 17.25 -10.39
C VAL A 455 -6.90 16.18 -10.38
N PRO A 456 -7.80 16.19 -9.39
CA PRO A 456 -8.93 15.26 -9.34
C PRO A 456 -9.80 15.30 -10.59
N GLU A 457 -9.92 16.47 -11.21
CA GLU A 457 -10.80 16.73 -12.35
C GLU A 457 -10.51 15.81 -13.55
N ARG A 458 -9.29 15.27 -13.67
CA ARG A 458 -8.93 14.31 -14.72
C ARG A 458 -9.72 12.99 -14.65
N TRP A 459 -10.36 12.72 -13.52
CA TRP A 459 -11.16 11.51 -13.29
C TRP A 459 -12.67 11.75 -13.43
N LEU A 460 -13.11 12.99 -13.66
CA LEU A 460 -14.52 13.32 -13.90
C LEU A 460 -14.95 12.79 -15.27
N GLY A 461 -15.44 11.56 -15.27
CA GLY A 461 -15.75 10.77 -16.46
C GLY A 461 -15.43 9.28 -16.28
N ASN A 462 -14.46 8.97 -15.40
CA ASN A 462 -14.18 7.63 -14.91
C ASN A 462 -13.85 7.67 -13.41
N THR A 463 -14.89 7.68 -12.59
CA THR A 463 -14.81 7.67 -11.12
C THR A 463 -14.75 6.27 -10.54
N ASN A 464 -14.57 5.22 -11.36
CA ASN A 464 -14.38 3.86 -10.89
C ASN A 464 -13.06 3.77 -10.10
N THR A 465 -13.15 3.43 -8.81
CA THR A 465 -12.02 3.26 -7.88
C THR A 465 -11.58 1.80 -7.75
N HIS A 466 -12.05 0.91 -8.63
CA HIS A 466 -11.68 -0.50 -8.65
C HIS A 466 -10.57 -0.76 -9.67
N ALA A 467 -9.64 -1.64 -9.33
CA ALA A 467 -8.75 -2.25 -10.31
C ALA A 467 -9.54 -3.35 -11.05
N ASP A 468 -10.22 -2.96 -12.13
CA ASP A 468 -11.00 -3.88 -12.95
C ASP A 468 -10.11 -4.96 -13.60
N ASP A 469 -10.63 -6.19 -13.69
CA ASP A 469 -10.05 -7.29 -14.48
C ASP A 469 -10.35 -7.13 -15.99
N GLU A 470 -9.56 -7.86 -16.81
CA GLU A 470 -9.43 -7.92 -18.29
C GLU A 470 -10.64 -7.49 -19.16
N THR A 471 -11.88 -7.66 -18.69
CA THR A 471 -13.12 -7.37 -19.44
C THR A 471 -13.38 -5.90 -19.77
N THR A 472 -12.78 -4.94 -19.04
CA THR A 472 -12.95 -3.52 -19.36
C THR A 472 -12.02 -3.07 -20.49
N ASP A 473 -10.86 -3.70 -20.64
CA ASP A 473 -9.89 -3.37 -21.70
C ASP A 473 -10.41 -3.81 -23.08
N GLU A 474 -11.11 -4.94 -23.20
CA GLU A 474 -11.78 -5.32 -24.46
C GLU A 474 -12.90 -4.34 -24.83
N LYS A 475 -13.67 -3.85 -23.85
CA LYS A 475 -14.72 -2.85 -24.09
C LYS A 475 -14.16 -1.47 -24.40
N GLN A 476 -13.06 -1.06 -23.76
CA GLN A 476 -12.37 0.21 -24.04
C GLN A 476 -11.63 0.17 -25.39
N GLN A 477 -10.99 -0.95 -25.73
CA GLN A 477 -10.35 -1.14 -27.04
C GLN A 477 -11.38 -1.24 -28.18
N GLN A 478 -12.53 -1.90 -27.97
CA GLN A 478 -13.63 -1.91 -28.95
C GLN A 478 -14.26 -0.51 -29.13
N GLN A 479 -14.36 0.30 -28.08
CA GLN A 479 -14.83 1.69 -28.19
C GLN A 479 -13.84 2.60 -28.92
N GLN A 480 -12.54 2.37 -28.76
CA GLN A 480 -11.50 3.07 -29.53
C GLN A 480 -11.46 2.64 -31.01
N GLN A 481 -11.76 1.37 -31.32
CA GLN A 481 -11.81 0.86 -32.70
C GLN A 481 -13.09 1.25 -33.45
N GLN A 482 -14.20 1.57 -32.76
CA GLN A 482 -15.46 1.98 -33.38
C GLN A 482 -15.58 3.49 -33.70
N GLY A 483 -14.48 4.25 -33.63
CA GLY A 483 -14.45 5.62 -34.16
C GLY A 483 -15.31 6.64 -33.41
N ASN A 484 -15.73 6.35 -32.18
CA ASN A 484 -16.43 7.32 -31.33
C ASN A 484 -15.39 8.26 -30.67
N ASN A 485 -14.75 9.10 -31.49
CA ASN A 485 -13.65 10.02 -31.17
C ASN A 485 -14.08 11.24 -30.33
N ASN A 486 -14.89 11.06 -29.28
CA ASN A 486 -15.21 12.16 -28.36
C ASN A 486 -14.32 12.19 -27.10
N ASN A 487 -13.44 11.20 -26.88
CA ASN A 487 -12.49 11.19 -25.77
C ASN A 487 -11.07 10.79 -26.24
N ASN A 488 -10.38 11.68 -26.95
CA ASN A 488 -8.95 11.54 -27.31
C ASN A 488 -7.98 11.55 -26.09
N ASN A 489 -8.49 11.49 -24.85
CA ASN A 489 -7.74 11.71 -23.61
C ASN A 489 -8.01 10.65 -22.52
N ALA A 490 -8.50 9.45 -22.90
CA ALA A 490 -8.79 8.40 -21.92
C ALA A 490 -7.50 7.81 -21.32
N ILE A 491 -7.30 8.01 -20.02
CA ILE A 491 -6.20 7.39 -19.26
C ILE A 491 -6.32 5.87 -19.37
N PRO A 492 -5.30 5.15 -19.87
CA PRO A 492 -5.34 3.69 -19.99
C PRO A 492 -5.53 3.03 -18.62
N ALA A 493 -6.37 1.99 -18.55
CA ALA A 493 -6.62 1.27 -17.29
C ALA A 493 -5.34 0.68 -16.68
N SER A 494 -4.37 0.30 -17.51
CA SER A 494 -3.06 -0.20 -17.10
C SER A 494 -2.17 0.85 -16.42
N ALA A 495 -2.48 2.15 -16.52
CA ALA A 495 -1.68 3.23 -15.94
C ALA A 495 -2.08 3.63 -14.51
N TRP A 496 -3.29 3.28 -14.06
CA TRP A 496 -3.75 3.49 -12.68
C TRP A 496 -3.76 2.14 -11.95
N ARG A 497 -2.80 1.92 -11.05
CA ARG A 497 -2.51 0.60 -10.45
C ARG A 497 -2.26 0.62 -8.93
N PRO A 498 -2.95 1.43 -8.12
CA PRO A 498 -2.64 1.49 -6.68
C PRO A 498 -3.00 0.18 -5.95
N PHE A 499 -3.94 -0.59 -6.49
CA PHE A 499 -4.33 -1.91 -6.01
C PHE A 499 -3.70 -3.07 -6.79
N GLU A 500 -2.73 -2.77 -7.67
CA GLU A 500 -2.22 -3.69 -8.70
C GLU A 500 -3.34 -4.20 -9.65
N ARG A 501 -3.00 -4.91 -10.72
CA ARG A 501 -3.98 -5.48 -11.68
C ARG A 501 -3.87 -6.99 -11.85
N GLY A 502 -4.85 -7.56 -12.55
CA GLY A 502 -4.98 -8.99 -12.85
C GLY A 502 -5.40 -9.83 -11.64
N PRO A 503 -5.27 -11.16 -11.71
CA PRO A 503 -5.76 -12.07 -10.66
C PRO A 503 -5.22 -11.76 -9.25
N ARG A 504 -4.03 -11.14 -9.18
CA ARG A 504 -3.36 -10.76 -7.93
C ARG A 504 -3.67 -9.33 -7.47
N ASN A 505 -4.70 -8.67 -8.00
CA ASN A 505 -5.16 -7.38 -7.50
C ASN A 505 -5.50 -7.45 -6.00
N CYS A 506 -5.53 -6.29 -5.34
CA CYS A 506 -5.79 -6.21 -3.91
C CYS A 506 -7.16 -6.79 -3.55
N ILE A 507 -7.18 -7.77 -2.64
CA ILE A 507 -8.43 -8.34 -2.11
C ILE A 507 -9.20 -7.34 -1.25
N GLY A 508 -8.50 -6.42 -0.58
CA GLY A 508 -9.07 -5.42 0.32
C GLY A 508 -9.46 -4.09 -0.33
N GLN A 509 -9.40 -3.96 -1.67
CA GLN A 509 -9.66 -2.68 -2.34
C GLN A 509 -11.06 -2.12 -2.04
N GLU A 510 -12.06 -2.99 -1.89
CA GLU A 510 -13.44 -2.61 -1.55
C GLU A 510 -13.53 -2.02 -0.16
N LEU A 511 -12.91 -2.69 0.83
CA LEU A 511 -12.86 -2.23 2.21
C LEU A 511 -12.13 -0.89 2.29
N ALA A 512 -10.96 -0.78 1.65
CA ALA A 512 -10.21 0.47 1.59
C ALA A 512 -11.08 1.60 1.01
N ASN A 513 -11.72 1.40 -0.15
CA ASN A 513 -12.57 2.41 -0.77
C ASN A 513 -13.76 2.84 0.13
N ILE A 514 -14.36 1.91 0.89
CA ILE A 514 -15.41 2.22 1.87
C ILE A 514 -14.83 3.07 3.01
N GLU A 515 -13.72 2.62 3.62
CA GLU A 515 -13.03 3.35 4.70
C GLU A 515 -12.68 4.78 4.25
N PHE A 516 -12.07 4.93 3.08
CA PHE A 516 -11.73 6.24 2.50
C PHE A 516 -12.94 7.17 2.43
N ARG A 517 -14.03 6.72 1.81
CA ARG A 517 -15.22 7.56 1.61
C ARG A 517 -15.87 7.92 2.93
N VAL A 518 -16.01 6.97 3.85
CA VAL A 518 -16.66 7.19 5.16
C VAL A 518 -15.83 8.14 6.02
N ILE A 519 -14.53 7.87 6.17
CA ILE A 519 -13.65 8.65 7.04
C ILE A 519 -13.49 10.07 6.48
N LEU A 520 -13.28 10.22 5.16
CA LEU A 520 -13.14 11.54 4.54
C LEU A 520 -14.45 12.33 4.54
N ALA A 521 -15.60 11.69 4.30
CA ALA A 521 -16.90 12.36 4.39
C ALA A 521 -17.16 12.91 5.80
N CYS A 522 -16.86 12.14 6.84
CA CYS A 522 -17.00 12.58 8.23
C CYS A 522 -16.00 13.69 8.59
N THR A 523 -14.74 13.54 8.20
CA THR A 523 -13.67 14.45 8.62
C THR A 523 -13.71 15.78 7.85
N LEU A 524 -13.76 15.75 6.53
CA LEU A 524 -13.69 16.96 5.68
C LEU A 524 -14.96 17.81 5.76
N ALA A 525 -16.11 17.21 6.11
CA ALA A 525 -17.33 17.96 6.42
C ALA A 525 -17.17 18.84 7.66
N ARG A 526 -16.43 18.38 8.68
CA ARG A 526 -16.38 19.00 10.02
C ARG A 526 -15.14 19.82 10.29
N TYR A 527 -13.99 19.44 9.75
CA TYR A 527 -12.70 19.99 10.15
C TYR A 527 -11.98 20.73 9.01
N ASP A 528 -11.23 21.76 9.37
CA ASP A 528 -10.15 22.30 8.55
C ASP A 528 -8.81 21.85 9.13
N PHE A 529 -7.97 21.26 8.30
CA PHE A 529 -6.61 20.84 8.65
C PHE A 529 -5.59 21.87 8.16
N GLU A 530 -4.55 22.09 8.95
CA GLU A 530 -3.39 22.93 8.61
C GLU A 530 -2.12 22.10 8.79
N LYS A 531 -1.34 21.93 7.70
CA LYS A 531 -0.04 21.27 7.76
C LYS A 531 0.96 22.14 8.53
N VAL A 532 1.73 21.52 9.43
CA VAL A 532 2.82 22.15 10.17
C VAL A 532 4.14 21.46 9.87
N GLY A 533 5.25 22.18 9.70
CA GLY A 533 6.56 21.59 9.40
C GLY A 533 6.78 21.34 7.90
N LEU A 534 7.22 20.14 7.50
CA LEU A 534 7.43 19.85 6.08
C LEU A 534 6.11 19.93 5.30
N GLY A 535 6.09 20.59 4.14
CA GLY A 535 4.85 20.83 3.40
C GLY A 535 3.95 21.92 3.98
N GLU A 536 4.37 22.64 5.01
CA GLU A 536 3.62 23.78 5.56
C GLU A 536 3.45 24.88 4.51
N ALA A 537 2.27 25.52 4.49
CA ALA A 537 1.98 26.61 3.60
C ALA A 537 2.88 27.84 3.87
N ALA A 538 3.45 28.41 2.81
CA ALA A 538 4.05 29.73 2.84
C ALA A 538 2.98 30.78 3.15
N LYS A 539 3.33 31.78 3.96
CA LYS A 539 2.41 32.83 4.42
C LYS A 539 2.91 34.20 3.97
N ASP A 540 1.99 35.08 3.59
CA ASP A 540 2.27 36.48 3.26
C ASP A 540 2.63 37.30 4.53
N SER A 541 2.92 38.59 4.35
CA SER A 541 3.22 39.50 5.47
C SER A 541 2.08 39.68 6.47
N ALA A 542 0.84 39.32 6.08
CA ALA A 542 -0.34 39.32 6.93
C ALA A 542 -0.62 37.94 7.57
N GLY A 543 0.25 36.95 7.36
CA GLY A 543 0.13 35.60 7.92
C GLY A 543 -0.86 34.69 7.18
N ARG A 544 -1.32 35.07 5.98
CA ARG A 544 -2.28 34.29 5.18
C ARG A 544 -1.54 33.36 4.21
N PRO A 545 -2.02 32.12 3.98
CA PRO A 545 -1.43 31.23 2.99
C PRO A 545 -1.39 31.84 1.59
N VAL A 546 -0.25 31.70 0.89
CA VAL A 546 -0.05 32.19 -0.47
C VAL A 546 -0.52 31.13 -1.47
N LEU A 547 -1.38 31.49 -2.42
CA LEU A 547 -1.81 30.62 -3.52
C LEU A 547 -0.88 30.77 -4.72
N ASN A 548 -0.43 29.64 -5.29
CA ASN A 548 0.27 29.64 -6.57
C ASN A 548 -0.69 29.73 -7.76
N ALA A 549 -0.12 29.83 -8.97
CA ALA A 549 -0.87 29.87 -10.22
C ALA A 549 -1.76 28.64 -10.48
N LYS A 550 -1.54 27.52 -9.78
CA LYS A 550 -2.33 26.29 -9.87
C LYS A 550 -3.44 26.22 -8.79
N GLY A 551 -3.68 27.28 -8.03
CA GLY A 551 -4.71 27.32 -6.99
C GLY A 551 -4.39 26.46 -5.76
N CYS A 552 -3.12 26.10 -5.57
CA CYS A 552 -2.62 25.36 -4.40
C CYS A 552 -1.82 26.31 -3.51
N TYR A 553 -1.90 26.15 -2.19
CA TYR A 553 -1.02 26.90 -1.29
C TYR A 553 0.45 26.52 -1.56
N GLU A 554 1.28 27.55 -1.72
CA GLU A 554 2.73 27.38 -1.86
C GLU A 554 3.31 26.76 -0.59
N SER A 555 4.29 25.89 -0.73
CA SER A 555 4.88 25.17 0.41
C SER A 555 6.24 25.77 0.76
N LYS A 556 6.54 25.92 2.04
CA LYS A 556 7.88 26.33 2.51
C LYS A 556 8.93 25.26 2.18
N SER A 557 8.53 24.00 2.16
CA SER A 557 9.34 22.85 1.79
C SER A 557 8.46 21.72 1.28
N GLU A 558 9.06 20.75 0.60
CA GLU A 558 8.35 19.57 0.09
C GLU A 558 8.18 18.50 1.17
N LEU A 559 6.98 17.94 1.28
CA LEU A 559 6.72 16.70 2.01
C LEU A 559 6.92 15.52 1.07
N PHE A 560 7.62 14.49 1.51
CA PHE A 560 7.97 13.33 0.68
C PHE A 560 7.78 12.02 1.42
N ASN A 561 7.72 10.91 0.67
CA ASN A 561 7.64 9.58 1.25
C ASN A 561 8.97 9.16 1.89
N GLY A 562 8.90 8.58 3.09
CA GLY A 562 10.02 7.99 3.83
C GLY A 562 10.32 6.55 3.41
N MET A 563 11.53 6.08 3.75
CA MET A 563 11.98 4.71 3.56
C MET A 563 11.47 3.79 4.69
N GLU A 564 10.25 3.26 4.51
CA GLU A 564 9.67 2.21 5.35
C GLU A 564 9.06 1.10 4.47
N VAL A 565 8.37 0.13 5.09
CA VAL A 565 7.69 -0.98 4.40
C VAL A 565 6.59 -0.47 3.45
N THR A 566 5.94 0.64 3.80
CA THR A 566 5.03 1.39 2.93
C THR A 566 5.59 2.80 2.70
N ALA A 567 5.31 3.36 1.52
CA ALA A 567 5.73 4.71 1.16
C ALA A 567 4.81 5.74 1.84
N LYS A 568 5.21 6.23 3.02
CA LYS A 568 4.41 7.14 3.87
C LYS A 568 5.08 8.49 4.11
N PRO A 569 4.34 9.55 4.47
CA PRO A 569 4.90 10.86 4.79
C PRO A 569 6.02 10.78 5.85
N VAL A 570 7.18 11.36 5.56
CA VAL A 570 8.40 11.22 6.39
C VAL A 570 8.27 11.78 7.82
N ASP A 571 7.39 12.76 8.03
CA ASP A 571 7.19 13.43 9.32
C ASP A 571 5.90 12.98 10.05
N GLY A 572 5.25 11.93 9.55
CA GLY A 572 3.97 11.43 10.07
C GLY A 572 2.80 12.39 9.82
N THR A 573 2.97 13.37 8.93
CA THR A 573 1.95 14.36 8.58
C THR A 573 1.56 15.19 9.79
N GLN A 574 2.50 15.98 10.32
CA GLN A 574 2.25 16.89 11.44
C GLN A 574 1.20 17.94 11.07
N MET A 575 0.11 18.00 11.85
CA MET A 575 -1.07 18.81 11.56
C MET A 575 -1.53 19.58 12.80
N ARG A 576 -2.21 20.70 12.55
CA ARG A 576 -3.19 21.30 13.47
C ARG A 576 -4.58 21.12 12.84
N VAL A 577 -5.61 20.98 13.68
CA VAL A 577 -6.99 20.86 13.22
C VAL A 577 -7.88 21.87 13.94
N ARG A 578 -8.91 22.35 13.26
CA ARG A 578 -9.95 23.20 13.84
C ARG A 578 -11.32 22.81 13.31
N LEU A 579 -12.38 23.06 14.08
CA LEU A 579 -13.74 22.98 13.56
C LEU A 579 -13.90 24.01 12.43
N SER A 580 -14.49 23.56 11.31
CA SER A 580 -14.78 24.42 10.16
C SER A 580 -15.78 25.51 10.56
N GLU A 581 -15.73 26.66 9.89
CA GLU A 581 -16.67 27.76 10.14
C GLU A 581 -18.13 27.31 10.00
N ARG A 582 -18.38 26.38 9.07
CA ARG A 582 -19.67 25.73 8.81
C ARG A 582 -20.16 24.87 9.98
N ALA A 583 -19.25 24.31 10.77
CA ALA A 583 -19.57 23.57 11.98
C ALA A 583 -19.76 24.52 13.19
N ARG A 584 -19.03 25.63 13.26
CA ARG A 584 -19.11 26.61 14.34
C ARG A 584 -20.42 27.41 14.35
N SER A 585 -20.98 27.72 13.16
CA SER A 585 -22.24 28.46 13.03
C SER A 585 -23.45 27.70 13.61
N LYS A 586 -23.39 26.37 13.70
CA LYS A 586 -24.40 25.55 14.40
C LYS A 586 -24.23 25.52 15.93
N ALA A 587 -23.00 25.64 16.43
CA ALA A 587 -22.73 25.62 17.87
C ALA A 587 -23.16 26.90 18.62
N HIS A 588 -23.27 28.02 17.91
CA HIS A 588 -23.70 29.32 18.46
C HIS A 588 -25.17 29.66 18.14
N GLY A 589 -25.90 28.73 17.49
CA GLY A 589 -27.30 28.90 17.09
C GLY A 589 -28.29 28.08 17.92
N ILE A 590 -27.94 27.73 19.16
CA ILE A 590 -28.83 27.12 20.15
C ILE A 590 -29.06 28.12 21.29
#